data_AF-A0A1Y3N7E2-F1
#
_entry.id   AF-A0A1Y3N7E2-F1
#
_cell.length_a   1.000
_cell.length_b   1.000
_cell.length_c   1.000
_cell.angle_alpha   90.00
_cell.angle_beta   90.00
_cell.angle_gamma   90.00
#
_symmetry.space_group_name_H-M   'P 1'
#
loop_
_entity.id
_entity.type
_entity.pdbx_description
1 polymer ?
#
loop_
_entity_poly.entity_id
_entity_poly.type
_entity_poly.pdbx_seq_one_letter_code
_entity_poly.pdbx_strand_id
1 'polypeptide(L)' 'MAIDGLIESVFCIHGFPREILTDRGSQFTSFLWANIMNGTGINHRIANSWTDRMPQPTY' A
#
# COMPACT_ATOMS: atom_id res chain seq x y z
N MET A 1 5.55 5.67 12.02
CA MET A 1 5.70 4.19 11.97
C MET A 1 6.86 3.95 11.02
N ALA A 2 8.00 3.49 11.55
CA ALA A 2 9.14 3.13 10.70
C ALA A 2 8.72 2.00 9.77
N ILE A 3 9.15 2.05 8.50
CA ILE A 3 8.85 1.05 7.47
C ILE A 3 9.08 -0.39 7.95
N ASP A 4 10.09 -0.57 8.80
CA ASP A 4 10.47 -1.84 9.42
C ASP A 4 9.30 -2.46 10.18
N GLY A 5 8.53 -1.64 10.91
CA GLY A 5 7.36 -2.12 11.63
C GLY A 5 6.27 -2.67 10.72
N LEU A 6 6.07 -2.12 9.52
CA LEU A 6 5.08 -2.64 8.58
C LEU A 6 5.53 -3.96 7.95
N ILE A 7 6.79 -4.05 7.57
CA ILE A 7 7.36 -5.26 6.94
C ILE A 7 7.31 -6.43 7.93
N GLU A 8 7.83 -6.23 9.14
CA GLU A 8 7.93 -7.28 10.15
C GLU A 8 6.56 -7.72 10.69
N SER A 9 5.64 -6.78 10.92
CA SER A 9 4.36 -7.11 11.56
C SER A 9 3.25 -7.51 10.60
N VAL A 10 3.32 -7.13 9.32
CA VAL A 10 2.24 -7.40 8.36
C VAL A 10 2.73 -8.34 7.26
N PHE A 11 3.80 -7.99 6.54
CA PHE A 11 4.22 -8.77 5.37
C PHE A 11 4.82 -10.11 5.75
N CYS A 12 5.59 -10.20 6.84
CA CYS A 12 6.10 -11.49 7.30
C CYS A 12 4.99 -12.46 7.75
N ILE A 13 3.86 -11.94 8.26
CA ILE A 13 2.76 -12.76 8.76
C ILE A 13 1.82 -13.18 7.62
N HIS A 14 1.52 -12.27 6.69
CA HIS A 14 0.50 -12.49 5.66
C HIS A 14 1.08 -12.75 4.26
N GLY A 15 2.39 -12.63 4.10
CA GLY A 15 3.05 -12.59 2.80
C GLY A 15 2.91 -11.24 2.11
N PHE A 16 3.54 -11.13 0.94
CA PHE A 16 3.44 -9.93 0.11
C PHE A 16 2.10 -9.91 -0.64
N PRO A 17 1.27 -8.86 -0.48
CA PRO A 17 0.02 -8.75 -1.22
C PRO A 17 0.28 -8.48 -2.70
N ARG A 18 -0.72 -8.75 -3.55
CA ARG A 18 -0.65 -8.36 -4.97
C ARG A 18 -0.71 -6.83 -5.14
N GLU A 19 -1.52 -6.17 -4.32
CA GLU A 19 -1.79 -4.74 -4.43
C GLU A 19 -1.98 -4.12 -3.04
N ILE A 20 -1.52 -2.88 -2.86
CA ILE A 20 -1.80 -2.04 -1.71
C ILE A 20 -2.41 -0.72 -2.19
N LEU A 21 -3.57 -0.37 -1.63
CA LEU A 21 -4.22 0.93 -1.81
C LEU A 21 -3.97 1.79 -0.58
N THR A 22 -3.33 2.95 -0.73
CA THR A 22 -3.08 3.89 0.37
C THR A 22 -3.71 5.26 0.08
N ASP A 23 -3.74 6.12 1.09
CA ASP A 23 -4.00 7.55 0.88
C ASP A 23 -2.76 8.27 0.32
N ARG A 24 -2.84 9.61 0.22
CA ARG A 24 -1.77 10.50 -0.26
C ARG A 24 -0.78 10.93 0.84
N GLY A 25 -0.76 10.26 1.99
CA GLY A 25 0.19 10.55 3.06
C GLY A 25 1.64 10.49 2.55
N SER A 26 2.50 11.37 3.06
CA SER A 26 3.90 11.48 2.65
C SER A 26 4.69 10.18 2.86
N GLN A 27 4.28 9.37 3.84
CA GLN A 27 4.83 8.04 4.07
C GLN A 27 4.62 7.08 2.88
N PHE A 28 3.52 7.24 2.13
CA PHE A 28 3.17 6.38 1.00
C PHE A 28 3.49 7.01 -0.36
N THR A 29 3.81 8.30 -0.42
CA THR A 29 4.26 8.99 -1.64
C THR A 29 5.78 9.19 -1.68
N SER A 30 6.50 8.73 -0.65
CA SER A 30 7.96 8.84 -0.56
C SER A 30 8.67 7.96 -1.60
N PHE A 31 9.86 8.42 -2.03
CA PHE A 31 10.74 7.64 -2.91
C PHE A 31 11.13 6.29 -2.29
N LEU A 32 11.35 6.27 -0.97
CA LEU A 32 11.67 5.04 -0.24
C LEU A 32 10.53 4.01 -0.36
N TRP A 33 9.28 4.44 -0.14
CA TRP A 33 8.11 3.58 -0.29
C TRP A 33 7.98 3.03 -1.72
N ALA A 34 8.11 3.90 -2.73
CA ALA A 34 8.04 3.50 -4.13
C ALA A 34 9.09 2.41 -4.48
N ASN A 35 10.31 2.53 -3.98
CA ASN A 35 11.35 1.52 -4.19
C ASN A 35 11.03 0.18 -3.52
N ILE A 36 10.44 0.20 -2.31
CA ILE A 36 10.03 -1.03 -1.62
C ILE A 36 8.93 -1.73 -2.41
N MET A 37 7.91 -1.00 -2.87
CA MET A 37 6.82 -1.57 -3.67
C MET A 37 7.37 -2.18 -4.98
N ASN A 38 8.27 -1.47 -5.66
CA ASN A 38 8.92 -1.97 -6.88
C ASN A 38 9.78 -3.22 -6.62
N GLY A 39 10.60 -3.22 -5.57
CA GLY A 39 11.46 -4.35 -5.21
C GLY A 39 10.70 -5.59 -4.74
N THR A 40 9.50 -5.42 -4.21
CA THR A 40 8.62 -6.51 -3.75
C THR A 40 7.64 -7.00 -4.83
N GLY A 41 7.51 -6.26 -5.94
CA GLY A 41 6.52 -6.53 -6.99
C GLY A 41 5.08 -6.20 -6.58
N ILE A 42 4.87 -5.46 -5.49
CA ILE A 42 3.56 -5.02 -5.05
C ILE A 42 3.08 -3.89 -5.95
N ASN A 43 1.87 -4.02 -6.51
CA ASN A 43 1.22 -2.89 -7.18
C ASN A 43 0.76 -1.86 -6.13
N HIS A 44 1.34 -0.66 -6.13
CA HIS A 44 0.93 0.40 -5.21
C HIS A 44 0.03 1.40 -5.91
N ARG A 45 -1.21 1.53 -5.42
CA ARG A 45 -2.19 2.50 -5.90
C ARG A 45 -2.46 3.53 -4.82
N ILE A 46 -2.59 4.79 -5.24
CA ILE A 46 -2.99 5.89 -4.38
C ILE A 46 -4.47 6.16 -4.60
N ALA A 47 -5.23 6.18 -3.51
CA ALA A 47 -6.63 6.58 -3.52
C ALA A 47 -6.72 8.06 -3.87
N ASN A 48 -7.42 8.37 -4.96
CA ASN A 48 -7.61 9.75 -5.40
C ASN A 48 -8.75 10.44 -4.65
N SER A 49 -9.69 9.64 -4.14
CA SER A 49 -10.92 10.04 -3.50
C SER A 49 -11.34 9.04 -2.42
N TRP A 50 -12.30 9.39 -1.57
CA TRP A 50 -12.93 8.42 -0.66
C TRP A 50 -13.61 7.28 -1.41
N THR A 51 -14.16 7.55 -2.59
CA THR A 51 -14.87 6.58 -3.41
C THR A 51 -13.97 5.49 -4.00
N ASP A 52 -12.66 5.72 -4.10
CA ASP A 52 -11.71 4.68 -4.53
C ASP A 52 -11.48 3.59 -3.49
N ARG A 53 -11.93 3.79 -2.24
CA ARG A 53 -11.73 2.85 -1.11
C ARG A 53 -12.83 1.81 -1.00
N MET A 54 -13.94 1.96 -1.71
CA MET A 54 -15.06 1.04 -1.67
C MET A 54 -15.25 0.40 -3.04
N PRO A 55 -15.26 -0.94 -3.16
CA PRO A 55 -15.87 -1.57 -4.32
C PRO A 55 -17.28 -1.00 -4.46
N GLN A 56 -17.59 -0.41 -5.61
CA GLN A 56 -18.94 0.10 -5.86
C GLN A 56 -19.92 -1.07 -5.67
N PRO A 57 -20.97 -0.93 -4.84
CA PRO A 57 -22.00 -1.94 -4.75
C PRO A 57 -22.59 -2.15 -6.14
N THR A 58 -22.50 -3.37 -6.66
CA THR A 58 -23.22 -3.74 -7.88
C THR A 58 -24.70 -3.83 -7.51
N TYR A 59 -25.49 -2.82 -7.89
CA TYR A 59 -26.94 -2.93 -7.96
C TYR A 59 -27.34 -3.46 -9.33
#